data_AF-A0A7S0E7D6-F1
#
_entry.id   AF-A0A7S0E7D6-F1
#
_cell.length_a   1.000
_cell.length_b   1.000
_cell.length_c   1.000
_cell.angle_alpha   90.00
_cell.angle_beta   90.00
_cell.angle_gamma   90.00
#
_symmetry.space_group_name_H-M   'P 1'
#
loop_
_entity.id
_entity.type
_entity.pdbx_description
1 polymer ?
#
loop_
_entity_poly.entity_id
_entity_poly.type
_entity_poly.pdbx_seq_one_letter_code
_entity_poly.pdbx_strand_id
1 'polypeptide(L)'
;GGAEQKHVAIVDMRGKQAKLVTGGQIGSFEDVEADEAYTLPLVHNIAVLVEGAENDIFRTQRILNTEKDNMITLEHEREVVEKRLGEQEYHLKRLEDVISIIDRTYSMATSTQSMSLDDLAGVFETLRTKYQAEYKLYRLSKLAGPLLVPPMQSYLSSWDPLNDPLGPVTAMRAWRKLLRSDFESDS
;
A
#
# COMPACT_ATOMS: atom_id res chain seq x y z
N GLY A 1 -53.88 34.50 -26.42
CA GLY A 1 -53.32 34.60 -25.06
C GLY A 1 -52.09 35.46 -25.14
N GLY A 2 -52.13 36.65 -24.54
CA GLY A 2 -51.01 37.60 -24.58
C GLY A 2 -50.00 37.28 -23.48
N ALA A 3 -48.72 37.20 -23.85
CA ALA A 3 -47.63 37.05 -22.90
C ALA A 3 -47.38 38.39 -22.19
N GLU A 4 -47.65 38.44 -20.90
CA GLU A 4 -47.37 39.58 -20.03
C GLU A 4 -45.84 39.68 -19.84
N GLN A 5 -45.21 40.63 -20.53
CA GLN A 5 -43.79 40.94 -20.33
C GLN A 5 -43.63 41.59 -18.94
N LYS A 6 -43.02 40.87 -17.99
CA LYS A 6 -42.64 41.43 -16.69
C LYS A 6 -41.60 42.54 -16.92
N HIS A 7 -42.07 43.78 -16.88
CA HIS A 7 -41.20 44.95 -16.90
C HIS A 7 -40.42 45.05 -15.58
N VAL A 8 -39.12 44.83 -15.63
CA VAL A 8 -38.22 45.12 -14.51
C VAL A 8 -38.11 46.63 -14.38
N ALA A 9 -38.53 47.18 -13.24
CA ALA A 9 -38.38 48.59 -12.92
C ALA A 9 -37.00 48.80 -12.30
N ILE A 10 -36.17 49.63 -12.93
CA ILE A 10 -34.82 49.95 -12.48
C ILE A 10 -34.86 51.36 -11.88
N VAL A 11 -34.36 51.51 -10.65
CA VAL A 11 -34.27 52.82 -10.01
C VAL A 11 -32.90 53.40 -10.31
N ASP A 12 -32.87 54.47 -11.11
CA ASP A 12 -31.66 55.24 -11.38
C ASP A 12 -31.46 56.28 -10.28
N MET A 13 -30.37 56.13 -9.52
CA MET A 13 -30.03 56.96 -8.35
C MET A 13 -28.87 57.92 -8.63
N ARG A 14 -28.42 58.04 -9.89
CA ARG A 14 -27.19 58.76 -10.24
C ARG A 14 -27.33 60.29 -10.35
N GLY A 15 -28.54 60.83 -10.21
CA GLY A 15 -28.81 62.27 -10.11
C GLY A 15 -29.10 62.74 -8.67
N LYS A 16 -29.36 64.04 -8.48
CA LYS A 16 -29.78 64.60 -7.16
C LYS A 16 -31.11 64.01 -6.64
N GLN A 17 -31.88 63.33 -7.50
CA GLN A 17 -33.12 62.64 -7.14
C GLN A 17 -33.20 61.28 -7.85
N ALA A 18 -33.79 60.30 -7.16
CA ALA A 18 -34.01 58.97 -7.68
C ALA A 18 -35.11 58.96 -8.74
N LYS A 19 -34.84 58.38 -9.91
CA LYS A 19 -35.78 58.28 -11.03
C LYS A 19 -36.08 56.83 -11.34
N LEU A 20 -37.37 56.49 -11.49
CA LEU A 20 -37.82 55.15 -11.86
C LEU A 20 -37.80 55.03 -13.39
N VAL A 21 -37.00 54.10 -13.92
CA VAL A 21 -36.91 53.81 -15.34
C VAL A 21 -37.50 52.42 -15.59
N THR A 22 -38.56 52.36 -16.39
CA THR A 22 -39.23 51.10 -16.76
C THR A 22 -38.68 50.60 -18.09
N GLY A 23 -38.42 49.30 -18.20
CA GLY A 23 -37.72 48.68 -19.34
C GLY A 23 -38.25 48.97 -20.75
N GLY A 24 -39.48 49.48 -20.92
CA GLY A 24 -40.01 49.90 -22.22
C GLY A 24 -39.35 51.16 -22.81
N GLN A 25 -38.66 51.96 -22.00
CA GLN A 25 -37.90 53.14 -22.46
C GLN A 25 -36.46 52.81 -22.86
N ILE A 26 -36.01 51.57 -22.67
CA ILE A 26 -34.66 51.13 -23.07
C ILE A 26 -34.59 50.88 -24.59
N GLY A 27 -35.74 50.76 -25.27
CA GLY A 27 -35.81 50.42 -26.70
C GLY A 27 -35.75 51.59 -27.69
N SER A 28 -35.84 52.85 -27.25
CA SER A 28 -35.66 54.01 -28.13
C SER A 28 -34.22 54.51 -28.04
N PHE A 29 -33.29 53.73 -28.59
CA PHE A 29 -31.99 54.27 -28.98
C PHE A 29 -32.21 55.07 -30.28
N GLU A 30 -32.74 56.29 -30.15
CA GLU A 30 -32.26 57.36 -31.04
C GLU A 30 -30.74 57.42 -30.86
N ASP A 31 -29.99 57.84 -31.88
CA ASP A 31 -28.54 58.04 -31.82
C ASP A 31 -28.19 59.08 -30.74
N VAL A 32 -28.19 58.66 -29.48
CA VAL A 32 -27.71 59.42 -28.35
C VAL A 32 -26.20 59.31 -28.47
N GLU A 33 -25.56 60.41 -28.90
CA GLU A 33 -24.11 60.58 -28.76
C GLU A 33 -23.71 60.04 -27.39
N ALA A 34 -22.86 59.01 -27.41
CA ALA A 34 -22.53 58.24 -26.24
C ALA A 34 -21.89 59.17 -25.20
N ASP A 35 -22.69 59.65 -24.25
CA ASP A 35 -22.24 60.59 -23.23
C ASP A 35 -21.05 59.96 -22.48
N GLU A 36 -19.86 60.55 -22.65
CA GLU A 36 -18.59 60.06 -22.10
C GLU A 36 -18.70 59.81 -20.59
N ALA A 37 -19.55 60.57 -19.89
CA ALA A 37 -19.84 60.41 -18.47
C ALA A 37 -20.44 59.04 -18.11
N TYR A 38 -21.22 58.42 -19.01
CA TYR A 38 -21.85 57.12 -18.77
C TYR A 38 -21.08 55.94 -19.37
N THR A 39 -20.35 56.17 -20.47
CA THR A 39 -19.57 55.10 -21.12
C THR A 39 -18.27 54.78 -20.40
N LEU A 40 -17.56 55.78 -19.88
CA LEU A 40 -16.28 55.57 -19.19
C LEU A 40 -16.39 54.67 -17.93
N PRO A 41 -17.38 54.86 -17.02
CA PRO A 41 -17.53 53.98 -15.86
C PRO A 41 -17.97 52.56 -16.22
N LEU A 42 -18.76 52.40 -17.29
CA LEU A 42 -19.19 51.08 -17.75
C LEU A 42 -18.04 50.29 -18.37
N VAL A 43 -17.20 50.95 -19.18
CA VAL A 43 -15.97 50.35 -19.73
C VAL A 43 -15.04 49.94 -18.59
N HIS A 44 -14.90 50.77 -17.56
CA HIS A 44 -14.12 50.41 -16.38
C HIS A 44 -14.71 49.20 -15.63
N ASN A 45 -16.02 49.15 -15.39
CA ASN A 45 -16.66 47.99 -14.75
C ASN A 45 -16.43 46.70 -15.54
N ILE A 46 -16.52 46.76 -16.87
CA ILE A 46 -16.24 45.61 -17.73
C ILE A 46 -14.76 45.22 -17.62
N ALA A 47 -13.84 46.18 -17.65
CA ALA A 47 -12.41 45.92 -17.49
C ALA A 47 -12.10 45.22 -16.15
N VAL A 48 -12.73 45.67 -15.06
CA VAL A 48 -12.57 45.03 -13.73
C VAL A 48 -13.15 43.61 -13.71
N LEU A 49 -14.31 43.38 -14.35
CA LEU A 49 -14.89 42.04 -14.45
C LEU A 49 -14.03 41.10 -15.30
N VAL A 50 -13.45 41.62 -16.38
CA VAL A 50 -12.51 40.88 -17.23
C VAL A 50 -11.24 40.54 -16.45
N GLU A 51 -10.65 41.51 -15.75
CA GLU A 51 -9.46 41.29 -14.90
C GLU A 51 -9.74 40.27 -13.78
N GLY A 52 -10.94 40.32 -13.18
CA GLY A 52 -11.39 39.33 -12.20
C GLY A 52 -11.50 37.93 -12.81
N ALA A 53 -12.12 37.80 -13.98
CA ALA A 53 -12.24 36.53 -14.69
C ALA A 53 -10.88 35.98 -15.13
N GLU A 54 -9.97 36.84 -15.61
CA GLU A 54 -8.60 36.45 -15.98
C GLU A 54 -7.83 35.92 -14.77
N ASN A 55 -7.89 36.62 -13.63
CA ASN A 55 -7.26 36.17 -12.39
C ASN A 55 -7.83 34.82 -11.91
N ASP A 56 -9.15 34.62 -12.01
CA ASP A 56 -9.78 33.35 -11.67
C ASP A 56 -9.35 32.22 -12.60
N ILE A 57 -9.20 32.49 -13.90
CA ILE A 57 -8.64 31.54 -14.87
C ILE A 57 -7.22 31.15 -14.47
N PHE A 58 -6.34 32.11 -14.19
CA PHE A 58 -4.96 31.83 -13.79
C PHE A 58 -4.88 31.05 -12.48
N ARG A 59 -5.69 31.42 -11.49
CA ARG A 59 -5.76 30.73 -10.21
C ARG A 59 -6.21 29.29 -10.39
N THR A 60 -7.28 29.07 -11.15
CA THR A 60 -7.82 27.73 -11.44
C THR A 60 -6.81 26.88 -12.18
N GLN A 61 -6.11 27.45 -13.17
CA GLN A 61 -5.07 26.77 -13.91
C GLN A 61 -3.89 26.35 -13.00
N ARG A 62 -3.49 27.22 -12.07
CA ARG A 62 -2.43 26.90 -11.10
C ARG A 62 -2.85 25.75 -10.19
N ILE A 63 -4.07 25.79 -9.65
CA ILE A 63 -4.62 24.70 -8.83
C ILE A 63 -4.64 23.41 -9.64
N LEU A 64 -5.16 23.44 -10.87
CA LEU A 64 -5.22 22.27 -11.75
C LEU A 64 -3.84 21.65 -11.97
N ASN A 65 -2.80 22.47 -12.17
CA ASN A 65 -1.44 21.97 -12.35
C ASN A 65 -0.89 21.34 -11.07
N THR A 66 -1.07 22.00 -9.92
CA THR A 66 -0.66 21.42 -8.63
C THR A 66 -1.37 20.10 -8.34
N GLU A 67 -2.67 20.01 -8.62
CA GLU A 67 -3.43 18.76 -8.43
C GLU A 67 -2.97 17.66 -9.38
N LYS A 68 -2.54 17.99 -10.61
CA LYS A 68 -1.93 17.02 -11.53
C LYS A 68 -0.58 16.52 -11.00
N ASP A 69 0.26 17.42 -10.50
CA ASP A 69 1.56 17.05 -9.92
C ASP A 69 1.37 16.17 -8.66
N ASN A 70 0.38 16.52 -7.82
CA ASN A 70 -0.02 15.71 -6.66
C ASN A 70 -0.52 14.33 -7.09
N MET A 71 -1.32 14.24 -8.15
CA MET A 71 -1.83 12.98 -8.67
C MET A 71 -0.69 12.05 -9.11
N ILE A 72 0.29 12.58 -9.84
CA ILE A 72 1.48 11.81 -10.27
C ILE A 72 2.27 11.32 -9.06
N THR A 73 2.45 12.20 -8.06
CA THR A 73 3.17 11.85 -6.82
C THR A 73 2.46 10.73 -6.07
N LEU A 74 1.16 10.86 -5.86
CA LEU A 74 0.33 9.85 -5.18
C LEU A 74 0.30 8.52 -5.94
N GLU A 75 0.29 8.55 -7.27
CA GLU A 75 0.34 7.34 -8.08
C GLU A 75 1.66 6.59 -7.89
N HIS A 76 2.78 7.32 -7.86
CA HIS A 76 4.09 6.73 -7.57
C HIS A 76 4.17 6.18 -6.15
N GLU A 77 3.71 6.93 -5.15
CA GLU A 77 3.65 6.47 -3.76
C GLU A 77 2.81 5.20 -3.61
N ARG A 78 1.65 5.14 -4.29
CA ARG A 78 0.80 3.95 -4.33
C ARG A 78 1.56 2.75 -4.90
N GLU A 79 2.24 2.92 -6.03
CA GLU A 79 3.01 1.83 -6.67
C GLU A 79 4.12 1.31 -5.74
N VAL A 80 4.82 2.20 -5.04
CA VAL A 80 5.86 1.83 -4.07
C VAL A 80 5.26 1.03 -2.91
N VAL A 81 4.12 1.48 -2.39
CA VAL A 81 3.43 0.78 -1.29
C VAL A 81 2.92 -0.59 -1.75
N GLU A 82 2.34 -0.71 -2.95
CA GLU A 82 1.90 -2.00 -3.50
C GLU A 82 3.05 -2.99 -3.66
N LYS A 83 4.21 -2.54 -4.15
CA LYS A 83 5.40 -3.40 -4.26
C LYS A 83 5.84 -3.91 -2.90
N ARG A 84 5.93 -3.02 -1.91
CA ARG A 84 6.29 -3.39 -0.54
C ARG A 84 5.28 -4.34 0.09
N LEU A 85 3.99 -4.14 -0.17
CA LEU A 85 2.95 -5.04 0.31
C LEU A 85 3.13 -6.44 -0.27
N GLY A 86 3.37 -6.55 -1.59
CA GLY A 86 3.62 -7.84 -2.24
C GLY A 86 4.85 -8.56 -1.69
N GLU A 87 5.94 -7.83 -1.41
CA GLU A 87 7.12 -8.38 -0.73
C GLU A 87 6.78 -8.90 0.68
N GLN A 88 6.02 -8.12 1.46
CA GLN A 88 5.60 -8.52 2.80
C GLN A 88 4.68 -9.73 2.80
N GLU A 89 3.71 -9.80 1.89
CA GLU A 89 2.82 -10.95 1.71
C GLU A 89 3.61 -12.21 1.34
N TYR A 90 4.61 -12.07 0.46
CA TYR A 90 5.51 -13.17 0.13
C TYR A 90 6.27 -13.68 1.35
N HIS A 91 6.82 -12.78 2.17
CA HIS A 91 7.51 -13.16 3.40
C HIS A 91 6.57 -13.78 4.43
N LEU A 92 5.37 -13.23 4.62
CA LEU A 92 4.35 -13.78 5.52
C LEU A 92 3.98 -15.21 5.15
N LYS A 93 3.67 -15.45 3.87
CA LYS A 93 3.33 -16.79 3.38
C LYS A 93 4.45 -17.80 3.64
N ARG A 94 5.70 -17.40 3.42
CA ARG A 94 6.85 -18.29 3.70
C ARG A 94 7.00 -18.58 5.18
N LEU A 95 6.73 -17.62 6.07
CA LEU A 95 6.73 -17.86 7.51
C LEU A 95 5.58 -18.76 7.95
N GLU A 96 4.38 -18.55 7.41
CA GLU A 96 3.22 -19.43 7.66
C GLU A 96 3.53 -20.88 7.22
N ASP A 97 4.13 -21.05 6.04
CA ASP A 97 4.57 -22.36 5.55
C ASP A 97 5.56 -23.00 6.52
N VAL A 98 6.57 -22.26 6.99
CA VAL A 98 7.56 -22.74 7.98
C VAL A 98 6.90 -23.13 9.30
N ILE A 99 6.00 -22.30 9.83
CA ILE A 99 5.26 -22.58 11.07
C ILE A 99 4.44 -23.85 10.91
N SER A 100 3.72 -24.00 9.79
CA SER A 100 2.91 -25.20 9.51
C SER A 100 3.76 -26.47 9.46
N ILE A 101 4.97 -26.40 8.90
CA ILE A 101 5.93 -27.50 8.87
C ILE A 101 6.36 -27.85 10.30
N ILE A 102 6.71 -26.85 11.10
CA ILE A 102 7.14 -27.03 12.49
C ILE A 102 6.01 -27.65 13.34
N ASP A 103 4.79 -27.12 13.26
CA ASP A 103 3.64 -27.66 13.99
C ASP A 103 3.31 -29.10 13.58
N ARG A 104 3.41 -29.41 12.29
CA ARG A 104 3.27 -30.79 11.80
C ARG A 104 4.37 -31.70 12.35
N THR A 105 5.63 -31.26 12.38
CA THR A 105 6.70 -32.07 12.97
C THR A 105 6.52 -32.27 14.46
N TYR A 106 6.09 -31.25 15.20
CA TYR A 106 5.89 -31.31 16.63
C TYR A 106 4.72 -32.25 16.99
N SER A 107 3.61 -32.15 16.27
CA SER A 107 2.46 -33.05 16.46
C SER A 107 2.80 -34.50 16.12
N MET A 108 3.58 -34.75 15.06
CA MET A 108 4.06 -36.09 14.73
C MET A 108 5.03 -36.63 15.80
N ALA A 109 5.98 -35.82 16.27
CA ALA A 109 6.96 -36.23 17.28
C ALA A 109 6.34 -36.52 18.66
N THR A 110 5.22 -35.88 18.99
CA THR A 110 4.49 -36.08 20.26
C THR A 110 3.39 -37.15 20.18
N SER A 111 2.97 -37.53 18.96
CA SER A 111 1.99 -38.60 18.75
C SER A 111 2.59 -40.00 18.91
N THR A 112 1.74 -41.00 19.15
CA THR A 112 2.14 -42.42 19.26
C THR A 112 2.76 -42.99 17.99
N GLN A 113 2.56 -42.33 16.83
CA GLN A 113 3.32 -42.58 15.61
C GLN A 113 4.64 -41.81 15.71
N SER A 114 5.66 -42.43 16.32
CA SER A 114 6.97 -41.79 16.44
C SER A 114 7.53 -41.50 15.06
N MET A 115 7.70 -40.21 14.74
CA MET A 115 8.42 -39.77 13.54
C MET A 115 9.80 -40.43 13.51
N SER A 116 10.19 -41.01 12.37
CA SER A 116 11.50 -41.65 12.27
C SER A 116 12.62 -40.61 12.24
N LEU A 117 13.84 -41.05 12.55
CA LEU A 117 15.02 -40.20 12.50
C LEU A 117 15.25 -39.65 11.07
N ASP A 118 14.98 -40.45 10.03
CA ASP A 118 15.17 -40.03 8.65
C ASP A 118 14.08 -39.05 8.18
N ASP A 119 12.84 -39.23 8.63
CA ASP A 119 11.74 -38.30 8.33
C ASP A 119 12.02 -36.91 8.90
N LEU A 120 12.50 -36.84 10.15
CA LEU A 120 12.88 -35.57 10.77
C LEU A 120 14.06 -34.94 10.04
N ALA A 121 15.05 -35.73 9.60
CA ALA A 121 16.18 -35.23 8.84
C ALA A 121 15.75 -34.60 7.50
N GLY A 122 14.79 -35.24 6.81
CA GLY A 122 14.22 -34.71 5.57
C GLY A 122 13.47 -33.39 5.75
N VAL A 123 12.79 -33.19 6.89
CA VAL A 123 12.15 -31.91 7.20
C VAL A 123 13.18 -30.81 7.44
N PHE A 124 14.22 -31.08 8.22
CA PHE A 124 15.30 -30.12 8.45
C PHE A 124 16.07 -29.79 7.16
N GLU A 125 16.25 -30.76 6.26
CA GLU A 125 16.82 -30.52 4.94
C GLU A 125 15.91 -29.64 4.07
N THR A 126 14.60 -29.87 4.11
CA THR A 126 13.62 -29.04 3.39
C THR A 126 13.63 -27.60 3.91
N LEU A 127 13.65 -27.42 5.24
CA LEU A 127 13.76 -26.10 5.87
C LEU A 127 15.06 -25.40 5.47
N ARG A 128 16.19 -26.12 5.43
CA ARG A 128 17.48 -25.54 5.06
C ARG A 128 17.58 -25.17 3.58
N THR A 129 16.98 -25.96 2.69
CA THR A 129 17.08 -25.76 1.23
C THR A 129 16.05 -24.77 0.71
N LYS A 130 14.77 -24.87 1.14
CA LYS A 130 13.68 -24.00 0.66
C LYS A 130 13.49 -22.74 1.51
N TYR A 131 13.89 -22.77 2.78
CA TYR A 131 13.67 -21.69 3.74
C TYR A 131 14.96 -21.23 4.42
N GLN A 132 16.05 -21.10 3.64
CA GLN A 132 17.38 -20.80 4.17
C GLN A 132 17.44 -19.47 4.95
N ALA A 133 16.76 -18.44 4.47
CA ALA A 133 16.76 -17.12 5.11
C ALA A 133 16.10 -17.20 6.50
N GLU A 134 14.93 -17.82 6.59
CA GLU A 134 14.17 -18.04 7.82
C GLU A 134 14.93 -18.97 8.77
N TYR A 135 15.50 -20.04 8.22
CA TYR A 135 16.29 -21.01 8.97
C TYR A 135 17.42 -20.35 9.75
N LYS A 136 18.16 -19.45 9.10
CA LYS A 136 19.23 -18.67 9.75
C LYS A 136 18.70 -17.60 10.68
N LEU A 137 17.73 -16.79 10.22
CA LEU A 137 17.21 -15.65 10.97
C LEU A 137 16.58 -16.07 12.30
N TYR A 138 15.79 -17.15 12.29
CA TYR A 138 15.11 -17.67 13.48
C TYR A 138 15.87 -18.81 14.17
N ARG A 139 17.07 -19.16 13.68
CA ARG A 139 17.94 -20.20 14.26
C ARG A 139 17.19 -21.52 14.46
N LEU A 140 16.50 -21.97 13.41
CA LEU A 140 15.63 -23.15 13.48
C LEU A 140 16.40 -24.43 13.83
N SER A 141 17.72 -24.47 13.65
CA SER A 141 18.59 -25.56 14.17
C SER A 141 18.45 -25.82 15.66
N LYS A 142 18.11 -24.80 16.48
CA LYS A 142 17.88 -24.99 17.92
C LYS A 142 16.66 -25.86 18.23
N LEU A 143 15.69 -25.93 17.32
CA LEU A 143 14.52 -26.81 17.45
C LEU A 143 14.90 -28.29 17.31
N ALA A 144 16.04 -28.59 16.66
CA ALA A 144 16.47 -29.96 16.46
C ALA A 144 16.74 -30.68 17.78
N GLY A 145 17.25 -29.99 18.80
CA GLY A 145 17.53 -30.57 20.12
C GLY A 145 16.31 -31.28 20.72
N PRO A 146 15.24 -30.56 21.08
CA PRO A 146 14.04 -31.17 21.66
C PRO A 146 13.32 -32.14 20.70
N LEU A 147 13.34 -31.89 19.39
CA LEU A 147 12.66 -32.74 18.40
C LEU A 147 13.39 -34.07 18.13
N LEU A 148 14.71 -34.10 18.25
CA LEU A 148 15.53 -35.29 17.97
C LEU A 148 15.49 -36.32 19.11
N VAL A 149 15.25 -35.88 20.35
CA VAL A 149 15.33 -36.73 21.54
C VAL A 149 14.37 -37.93 21.46
N PRO A 150 13.06 -37.78 21.18
CA PRO A 150 12.15 -38.93 21.13
C PRO A 150 12.47 -39.92 20.00
N PRO A 151 12.71 -39.49 18.74
CA PRO A 151 13.12 -40.41 17.67
C PRO A 151 14.45 -41.10 17.93
N MET A 152 15.43 -40.40 18.51
CA MET A 152 16.74 -40.98 18.84
C MET A 152 16.63 -42.02 19.95
N GLN A 153 15.78 -41.81 20.97
CA GLN A 153 15.52 -42.80 22.00
C GLN A 153 14.85 -44.06 21.44
N SER A 154 13.89 -43.90 20.52
CA SER A 154 13.26 -45.02 19.82
C SER A 154 14.26 -45.82 18.96
N TYR A 155 15.12 -45.11 18.23
CA TYR A 155 16.20 -45.71 17.44
C TYR A 155 17.20 -46.47 18.32
N LEU A 156 17.66 -45.88 19.43
CA LEU A 156 18.59 -46.52 20.36
C LEU A 156 17.97 -47.72 21.09
N SER A 157 16.65 -47.73 21.30
CA SER A 157 15.96 -48.84 21.98
C SER A 157 15.81 -50.07 21.08
N SER A 158 15.74 -49.86 19.76
CA SER A 158 15.69 -50.95 18.76
C SER A 158 17.07 -51.32 18.20
N TRP A 159 18.12 -50.62 18.64
CA TRP A 159 19.47 -50.83 18.18
C TRP A 159 20.12 -52.07 18.81
N ASP A 160 20.72 -52.91 17.97
CA ASP A 160 21.51 -54.06 18.39
C ASP A 160 23.03 -53.77 18.29
N PRO A 161 23.72 -53.56 19.43
CA PRO A 161 25.13 -53.20 19.44
C PRO A 161 26.06 -54.32 18.95
N LEU A 162 25.60 -55.57 18.92
CA LEU A 162 26.42 -56.70 18.45
C LEU A 162 26.46 -56.78 16.92
N ASN A 163 25.38 -56.38 16.25
CA ASN A 163 25.27 -56.42 14.80
C ASN A 163 25.71 -55.11 14.12
N ASP A 164 25.48 -53.95 14.75
CA ASP A 164 25.95 -52.66 14.22
C ASP A 164 26.50 -51.76 15.33
N PRO A 165 27.76 -51.94 15.77
CA PRO A 165 28.33 -51.15 16.86
C PRO A 165 28.50 -49.66 16.55
N LEU A 166 28.40 -49.23 15.28
CA LEU A 166 28.65 -47.84 14.85
C LEU A 166 27.39 -47.09 14.40
N GLY A 167 26.23 -47.74 14.29
CA GLY A 167 24.97 -47.15 13.82
C GLY A 167 24.58 -45.83 14.50
N PRO A 168 24.54 -45.74 15.85
CA PRO A 168 24.23 -44.49 16.53
C PRO A 168 25.23 -43.37 16.25
N VAL A 169 26.51 -43.72 16.08
CA VAL A 169 27.57 -42.77 15.78
C VAL A 169 27.45 -42.23 14.37
N THR A 170 27.11 -43.08 13.39
CA THR A 170 26.88 -42.65 12.00
C THR A 170 25.63 -41.76 11.90
N ALA A 171 24.55 -42.11 12.60
CA ALA A 171 23.35 -41.29 12.72
C ALA A 171 23.64 -39.90 13.32
N MET A 172 24.31 -39.84 14.48
CA MET A 172 24.70 -38.56 15.08
C MET A 172 25.64 -37.74 14.20
N ARG A 173 26.51 -38.39 13.41
CA ARG A 173 27.39 -37.70 12.46
C ARG A 173 26.60 -37.06 11.31
N ALA A 174 25.59 -37.75 10.79
CA ALA A 174 24.70 -37.21 9.76
C ALA A 174 23.94 -35.98 10.29
N TRP A 175 23.36 -36.08 11.49
CA TRP A 175 22.69 -34.96 12.17
C TRP A 175 23.62 -33.80 12.50
N ARG A 176 24.85 -34.11 12.92
CA ARG A 176 25.88 -33.08 13.13
C ARG A 176 26.18 -32.32 11.84
N LYS A 177 26.29 -32.99 10.70
CA LYS A 177 26.50 -32.32 9.39
C LYS A 177 25.30 -31.48 8.98
N LEU A 178 24.09 -31.94 9.29
CA LEU A 178 22.85 -31.22 9.00
C LEU A 178 22.74 -29.92 9.80
N LEU A 179 23.17 -29.94 11.07
CA LEU A 179 23.03 -28.83 12.02
C LEU A 179 24.26 -27.91 12.14
N ARG A 180 25.47 -28.35 11.74
CA ARG A 180 26.71 -27.57 11.91
C ARG A 180 26.84 -26.33 11.04
N SER A 181 26.14 -26.26 9.90
CA SER A 181 26.25 -25.12 8.98
C SER A 181 25.81 -23.77 9.58
N ASP A 182 25.17 -23.79 10.76
CA ASP A 182 24.71 -22.61 11.46
C ASP A 182 25.72 -22.05 12.47
N PHE A 183 26.76 -22.82 12.82
CA PHE A 183 27.76 -22.44 13.82
C PHE A 183 29.04 -21.85 13.21
N GLU A 184 29.26 -21.99 11.90
CA GLU A 184 30.50 -21.57 11.23
C GLU A 184 30.40 -20.21 10.51
N SER A 185 29.24 -19.54 10.54
CA SER A 185 29.12 -18.17 10.01
C SER A 185 29.40 -17.06 11.02
N ASP A 186 29.83 -17.42 12.24
CA ASP A 186 30.10 -16.48 13.36
C ASP A 186 31.51 -16.74 13.96
N SER A 187 32.51 -17.03 13.11
CA SER A 187 33.93 -17.08 13.49
C SER A 187 34.81 -16.46 12.43
#